data_AF-A0A482RBT1-F1
#
_entry.id   AF-A0A482RBT1-F1
#
_cell.length_a   1.000
_cell.length_b   1.000
_cell.length_c   1.000
_cell.angle_alpha   90.00
_cell.angle_beta   90.00
_cell.angle_gamma   90.00
#
_symmetry.space_group_name_H-M   'P 1'
#
loop_
_entity.id
_entity.type
_entity.pdbx_description
1 polymer ?
#
loop_
_entity_poly.entity_id
_entity_poly.type
_entity_poly.pdbx_seq_one_letter_code
_entity_poly.pdbx_strand_id
1 'polypeptide(L)'
;MLRVALHAPLRMAIQSRPGVIVRRGVACRDDAVRSALRLAGAHHSVRASSSVPHGHPRALGDSPAAVVCVESAWTGPYARTREALDYNWHTVYSPARQALQDAIIAKYLASGKPSRRPWIVYTAGAMGAGKSHTVRCLAAQGAFPLSLFVQVDMDRIRWDLPEMECLVAADPVTAPIITQREAGYLAEIIEREAVRQGK
;
A
#
# COMPACT_ATOMS: atom_id res chain seq x y z
N MET A 1 -49.88 -17.65 6.12
CA MET A 1 -49.65 -17.22 7.52
C MET A 1 -48.23 -16.72 7.65
N LEU A 2 -48.03 -15.40 7.60
CA LEU A 2 -46.72 -14.76 7.68
C LEU A 2 -46.50 -14.28 9.13
N ARG A 3 -45.55 -14.88 9.86
CA ARG A 3 -45.14 -14.39 11.19
C ARG A 3 -43.92 -13.49 11.03
N VAL A 4 -44.13 -12.19 11.17
CA VAL A 4 -43.07 -11.18 11.33
C VAL A 4 -42.68 -11.19 12.80
N ALA A 5 -41.45 -11.65 13.10
CA ALA A 5 -40.86 -11.55 14.43
C ALA A 5 -40.17 -10.18 14.56
N LEU A 6 -40.74 -9.29 15.37
CA LEU A 6 -40.11 -8.04 15.78
C LEU A 6 -39.06 -8.37 16.87
N HIS A 7 -37.78 -8.25 16.52
CA HIS A 7 -36.68 -8.34 17.48
C HIS A 7 -36.47 -6.98 18.18
N ALA A 8 -36.38 -7.05 19.51
CA ALA A 8 -36.12 -5.93 20.41
C ALA A 8 -34.69 -5.33 20.26
N PRO A 9 -34.47 -4.05 20.64
CA PRO A 9 -33.17 -3.41 20.51
C PRO A 9 -32.18 -3.86 21.60
N LEU A 10 -31.00 -4.33 21.16
CA LEU A 10 -29.83 -4.58 22.01
C LEU A 10 -29.22 -3.26 22.49
N ARG A 11 -29.17 -3.05 23.81
CA ARG A 11 -28.35 -2.01 24.45
C ARG A 11 -26.87 -2.39 24.32
N MET A 12 -26.09 -1.61 23.57
CA MET A 12 -24.63 -1.70 23.55
C MET A 12 -24.04 -0.93 24.74
N ALA A 13 -23.40 -1.63 25.66
CA ALA A 13 -22.46 -1.04 26.62
C ALA A 13 -21.09 -0.86 25.93
N ILE A 14 -20.65 0.39 25.81
CA ILE A 14 -19.32 0.74 25.30
C ILE A 14 -18.35 0.68 26.49
N GLN A 15 -17.52 -0.36 26.54
CA GLN A 15 -16.37 -0.42 27.43
C GLN A 15 -15.12 0.00 26.65
N SER A 16 -14.64 1.21 26.91
CA SER A 16 -13.37 1.71 26.39
C SER A 16 -12.20 1.11 27.19
N ARG A 17 -11.23 0.52 26.50
CA ARG A 17 -9.90 0.20 27.06
C ARG A 17 -8.85 0.98 26.26
N PRO A 18 -7.99 1.78 26.91
CA PRO A 18 -6.84 2.38 26.24
C PRO A 18 -5.72 1.34 26.14
N GLY A 19 -5.45 0.85 24.93
CA GLY A 19 -4.26 0.08 24.61
C GLY A 19 -3.12 1.04 24.24
N VAL A 20 -2.10 1.13 25.10
CA VAL A 20 -0.86 1.86 24.82
C VAL A 20 -0.06 1.07 23.78
N ILE A 21 0.07 1.60 22.57
CA ILE A 21 0.97 1.07 21.55
C ILE A 21 2.32 1.78 21.71
N VAL A 22 3.29 1.09 22.30
CA VAL A 22 4.70 1.55 22.30
C VAL A 22 5.30 1.17 20.95
N ARG A 23 5.46 2.14 20.04
CA ARG A 23 6.26 1.96 18.82
C ARG A 23 7.70 2.39 19.10
N ARG A 24 8.64 1.46 18.95
CA ARG A 24 10.08 1.77 18.94
C ARG A 24 10.38 2.58 17.69
N GLY A 25 10.84 3.82 17.87
CA GLY A 25 11.26 4.69 16.77
C GLY A 25 12.45 4.09 16.03
N VAL A 26 12.31 3.90 14.72
CA VAL A 26 13.43 3.67 13.82
C VAL A 26 14.08 5.03 13.60
N ALA A 27 15.34 5.19 14.01
CA ALA A 27 16.08 6.42 13.79
C ALA A 27 16.19 6.66 12.27
N CYS A 28 15.50 7.70 11.79
CA CYS A 28 15.55 8.06 10.39
C CYS A 28 16.93 8.60 10.05
N ARG A 29 17.60 8.01 9.06
CA ARG A 29 18.84 8.59 8.54
C ARG A 29 18.47 9.79 7.67
N ASP A 30 18.57 10.97 8.27
CA ASP A 30 18.24 12.29 7.72
C ASP A 30 18.75 12.56 6.29
N ASP A 31 19.88 11.98 5.89
CA ASP A 31 20.56 12.30 4.63
C ASP A 31 19.82 11.77 3.38
N ALA A 32 19.20 10.59 3.49
CA ALA A 32 18.47 10.01 2.35
C ALA A 32 17.17 10.79 2.07
N VAL A 33 16.45 11.17 3.12
CA VAL A 33 15.19 11.93 3.05
C VAL A 33 15.42 13.32 2.46
N ARG A 34 16.46 14.04 2.92
CA ARG A 34 16.84 15.34 2.36
C ARG A 34 17.24 15.25 0.88
N SER A 35 17.90 14.16 0.47
CA SER A 35 18.30 13.96 -0.93
C SER A 35 17.10 13.73 -1.86
N ALA A 36 16.11 12.96 -1.41
CA ALA A 36 14.87 12.74 -2.17
C ALA A 36 14.02 14.01 -2.31
N LEU A 37 13.92 14.81 -1.25
CA LEU A 37 13.17 16.07 -1.28
C LEU A 37 13.83 17.12 -2.17
N ARG A 38 15.17 17.17 -2.24
CA ARG A 38 15.88 18.05 -3.18
C ARG A 38 15.60 17.69 -4.65
N LEU A 39 15.43 16.40 -4.97
CA LEU A 39 15.06 15.95 -6.31
C LEU A 39 13.60 16.27 -6.65
N ALA A 40 12.70 16.24 -5.67
CA ALA A 40 11.29 16.58 -5.85
C ALA A 40 11.04 18.11 -5.97
N GLY A 41 11.85 18.93 -5.30
CA GLY A 41 11.71 20.40 -5.29
C GLY A 41 12.26 21.15 -6.51
N ALA A 42 12.87 20.48 -7.48
CA ALA A 42 13.58 21.12 -8.60
C ALA A 42 12.71 21.44 -9.83
N HIS A 43 11.38 21.41 -9.73
CA HIS A 43 10.49 21.65 -10.87
C HIS A 43 9.68 22.94 -10.73
N HIS A 44 10.29 24.09 -10.98
CA HIS A 44 9.63 25.22 -11.66
C HIS A 44 10.63 25.95 -12.56
N SER A 45 10.30 25.97 -13.87
CA SER A 45 10.96 26.67 -15.00
C SER A 45 12.20 26.03 -15.62
N VAL A 46 12.02 25.15 -16.61
CA VAL A 46 12.95 25.00 -17.76
C VAL A 46 12.17 24.65 -19.04
N ARG A 47 12.53 25.33 -20.13
CA ARG A 47 12.01 25.21 -21.51
C ARG A 47 12.25 23.81 -22.11
N ALA A 48 11.38 23.46 -23.06
CA ALA A 48 11.45 22.27 -23.90
C ALA A 48 12.75 22.20 -24.72
N SER A 49 13.47 21.07 -24.64
CA SER A 49 14.19 20.42 -25.74
C SER A 49 15.10 19.29 -25.23
N SER A 50 15.15 18.20 -26.01
CA SER A 50 15.95 16.98 -25.90
C SER A 50 15.45 15.90 -24.92
N SER A 51 15.29 14.71 -25.49
CA SER A 51 14.82 13.47 -24.88
C SER A 51 15.63 13.12 -23.63
N VAL A 52 15.03 13.38 -22.47
CA VAL A 52 15.54 12.91 -21.18
C VAL A 52 15.17 11.42 -21.08
N PRO A 53 16.13 10.49 -20.93
CA PRO A 53 15.81 9.12 -20.57
C PRO A 53 15.00 9.19 -19.29
N HIS A 54 13.84 8.56 -19.24
CA HIS A 54 12.94 8.58 -18.09
C HIS A 54 13.62 7.86 -16.91
N GLY A 55 14.54 8.57 -16.25
CA GLY A 55 15.28 8.11 -15.10
C GLY A 55 14.30 7.97 -13.96
N HIS A 56 14.00 6.73 -13.60
CA HIS A 56 13.07 6.41 -12.55
C HIS A 56 13.57 6.98 -11.20
N PRO A 57 12.70 7.65 -10.41
CA PRO A 57 13.05 8.04 -9.06
C PRO A 57 13.40 6.77 -8.26
N ARG A 58 14.64 6.72 -7.79
CA ARG A 58 15.20 5.63 -7.00
C ARG A 58 14.44 5.53 -5.67
N ALA A 59 14.21 4.31 -5.20
CA ALA A 59 13.76 4.12 -3.82
C ALA A 59 14.79 4.73 -2.86
N LEU A 60 14.31 5.40 -1.81
CA LEU A 60 15.18 5.88 -0.74
C LEU A 60 15.90 4.70 -0.09
N GLY A 61 17.18 4.52 -0.43
CA GLY A 61 17.99 3.40 0.05
C GLY A 61 18.98 2.86 -0.98
N ASP A 62 18.73 3.08 -2.28
CA ASP A 62 19.66 2.66 -3.32
C ASP A 62 20.79 3.68 -3.47
N SER A 63 21.99 3.33 -2.99
CA SER A 63 23.18 4.18 -3.12
C SER A 63 23.50 4.48 -4.59
N PRO A 64 23.89 5.73 -4.93
CA PRO A 64 24.11 6.14 -6.31
C PRO A 64 25.32 5.49 -7.02
N ALA A 65 26.16 4.75 -6.29
CA ALA A 65 27.46 4.25 -6.76
C ALA A 65 27.44 2.83 -7.38
N ALA A 66 26.29 2.16 -7.48
CA ALA A 66 26.26 0.79 -8.00
C ALA A 66 24.98 0.52 -8.80
N VAL A 67 24.82 1.17 -9.95
CA VAL A 67 23.99 0.57 -11.01
C VAL A 67 24.90 -0.39 -11.76
N VAL A 68 25.18 -1.51 -11.12
CA VAL A 68 25.57 -2.71 -11.86
C VAL A 68 24.25 -3.23 -12.42
N CYS A 69 24.19 -3.42 -13.73
CA CYS A 69 23.15 -4.24 -14.36
C CYS A 69 23.37 -5.69 -13.91
N VAL A 70 23.06 -5.96 -12.65
CA VAL A 70 22.87 -7.33 -12.18
C VAL A 70 21.66 -7.82 -12.96
N GLU A 71 21.75 -8.96 -13.64
CA GLU A 71 20.59 -9.69 -14.14
C GLU A 71 19.56 -9.75 -13.01
N SER A 72 18.58 -8.87 -13.07
CA SER A 72 17.80 -8.51 -11.90
C SER A 72 16.66 -9.52 -11.79
N ALA A 73 16.99 -10.70 -11.26
CA ALA A 73 16.04 -11.76 -11.05
C ALA A 73 15.02 -11.35 -9.99
N TRP A 74 13.74 -11.60 -10.27
CA TRP A 74 12.70 -11.55 -9.25
C TRP A 74 12.98 -12.62 -8.20
N THR A 75 12.92 -12.22 -6.94
CA THR A 75 13.19 -13.11 -5.80
C THR A 75 11.96 -13.23 -4.91
N GLY A 76 11.97 -14.25 -4.05
CA GLY A 76 10.94 -14.47 -3.05
C GLY A 76 9.67 -15.16 -3.57
N PRO A 77 8.68 -15.38 -2.68
CA PRO A 77 7.47 -16.14 -2.97
C PRO A 77 6.59 -15.52 -4.06
N TYR A 78 6.71 -14.22 -4.30
CA TYR A 78 5.90 -13.49 -5.27
C TYR A 78 6.64 -13.20 -6.58
N ALA A 79 7.82 -13.78 -6.80
CA ALA A 79 8.65 -13.56 -7.99
C ALA A 79 7.87 -13.76 -9.30
N ARG A 80 7.09 -14.84 -9.41
CA ARG A 80 6.28 -15.13 -10.60
C ARG A 80 5.21 -14.06 -10.88
N THR A 81 4.63 -13.48 -9.83
CA THR A 81 3.61 -12.44 -9.99
C THR A 81 4.26 -11.12 -10.39
N ARG A 82 5.44 -10.82 -9.84
CA ARG A 82 6.29 -9.72 -10.33
C ARG A 82 6.69 -9.94 -11.78
N GLU A 83 6.94 -11.18 -12.19
CA GLU A 83 7.27 -11.57 -13.57
C GLU A 83 6.16 -11.21 -14.58
N ALA A 84 4.91 -11.22 -14.12
CA ALA A 84 3.72 -11.04 -14.95
C ALA A 84 3.15 -9.61 -14.97
N LEU A 85 3.80 -8.65 -14.30
CA LEU A 85 3.39 -7.24 -14.28
C LEU A 85 4.06 -6.43 -15.40
N ASP A 86 3.44 -5.32 -15.81
CA ASP A 86 3.96 -4.45 -16.88
C ASP A 86 5.18 -3.64 -16.41
N TYR A 87 6.34 -3.93 -17.02
CA TYR A 87 7.62 -3.29 -16.68
C TYR A 87 7.82 -1.91 -17.28
N ASN A 88 6.99 -1.51 -18.25
CA ASN A 88 7.00 -0.11 -18.67
C ASN A 88 6.64 0.81 -17.49
N TRP A 89 5.92 0.27 -16.50
CA TRP A 89 5.47 1.01 -15.33
C TRP A 89 6.23 0.67 -14.04
N HIS A 90 6.78 -0.53 -13.87
CA HIS A 90 7.47 -0.96 -12.63
C HIS A 90 8.97 -1.20 -12.82
N THR A 91 9.78 -0.68 -11.90
CA THR A 91 11.22 -0.98 -11.80
C THR A 91 11.47 -2.28 -11.05
N VAL A 92 12.58 -2.95 -11.36
CA VAL A 92 13.08 -4.06 -10.55
C VAL A 92 13.70 -3.51 -9.26
N TYR A 93 13.10 -3.82 -8.13
CA TYR A 93 13.61 -3.43 -6.82
C TYR A 93 14.77 -4.32 -6.39
N SER A 94 15.67 -3.81 -5.54
CA SER A 94 16.75 -4.60 -4.97
C SER A 94 16.21 -5.79 -4.15
N PRO A 95 16.96 -6.92 -4.03
CA PRO A 95 16.49 -8.09 -3.29
C PRO A 95 16.09 -7.79 -1.83
N ALA A 96 16.82 -6.89 -1.17
CA ALA A 96 16.49 -6.45 0.19
C ALA A 96 15.14 -5.70 0.23
N ARG A 97 14.85 -4.85 -0.76
CA ARG A 97 13.56 -4.17 -0.87
C ARG A 97 12.43 -5.13 -1.27
N GLN A 98 12.69 -6.10 -2.14
CA GLN A 98 11.73 -7.17 -2.46
C GLN A 98 11.37 -7.99 -1.21
N ALA A 99 12.32 -8.29 -0.32
CA ALA A 99 12.05 -8.98 0.93
C ALA A 99 11.16 -8.16 1.89
N LEU A 100 11.37 -6.84 1.98
CA LEU A 100 10.47 -5.94 2.71
C LEU A 100 9.06 -5.97 2.10
N GLN A 101 8.98 -5.83 0.77
CA GLN A 101 7.71 -5.89 0.04
C GLN A 101 7.00 -7.23 0.29
N ASP A 102 7.72 -8.35 0.29
CA ASP A 102 7.18 -9.68 0.57
C ASP A 102 6.54 -9.75 1.96
N ALA A 103 7.19 -9.15 2.97
CA ALA A 103 6.65 -9.08 4.33
C ALA A 103 5.36 -8.25 4.39
N ILE A 104 5.30 -7.13 3.66
CA ILE A 104 4.09 -6.30 3.55
C ILE A 104 2.99 -7.12 2.85
N ILE A 105 3.27 -7.71 1.69
CA ILE A 105 2.29 -8.52 0.93
C ILE A 105 1.73 -9.65 1.82
N ALA A 106 2.60 -10.38 2.53
CA ALA A 106 2.20 -11.45 3.44
C ALA A 106 1.26 -10.96 4.56
N LYS A 107 1.52 -9.78 5.12
CA LYS A 107 0.65 -9.15 6.13
C LYS A 107 -0.78 -8.95 5.61
N TYR A 108 -0.95 -8.46 4.38
CA TYR A 108 -2.28 -8.26 3.79
C TYR A 108 -2.95 -9.59 3.43
N LEU A 109 -2.21 -10.52 2.83
CA LEU A 109 -2.72 -11.84 2.46
C LEU A 109 -3.04 -12.74 3.66
N ALA A 110 -2.56 -12.41 4.87
CA ALA A 110 -2.95 -13.11 6.09
C ALA A 110 -4.44 -12.86 6.46
N SER A 111 -5.06 -11.82 5.90
CA SER A 111 -6.49 -11.55 6.02
C SER A 111 -7.32 -12.21 4.92
N GLY A 112 -8.64 -12.05 5.00
CA GLY A 112 -9.60 -12.64 4.06
C GLY A 112 -9.81 -14.15 4.25
N LYS A 113 -10.91 -14.67 3.69
CA LYS A 113 -11.21 -16.10 3.72
C LYS A 113 -11.38 -16.63 2.30
N PRO A 114 -10.72 -17.75 1.95
CA PRO A 114 -10.93 -18.38 0.65
C PRO A 114 -12.41 -18.74 0.41
N SER A 115 -12.86 -18.54 -0.83
CA SER A 115 -14.19 -18.83 -1.31
C SER A 115 -14.11 -19.56 -2.66
N ARG A 116 -15.06 -20.45 -2.93
CA ARG A 116 -15.21 -21.08 -4.25
C ARG A 116 -15.61 -20.09 -5.34
N ARG A 117 -16.17 -18.94 -4.94
CA ARG A 117 -16.63 -17.87 -5.82
C ARG A 117 -16.14 -16.54 -5.23
N PRO A 118 -14.84 -16.22 -5.35
CA PRO A 118 -14.29 -14.98 -4.80
C PRO A 118 -14.94 -13.77 -5.47
N TRP A 119 -15.15 -12.71 -4.68
CA TRP A 119 -15.71 -11.45 -5.16
C TRP A 119 -14.66 -10.35 -5.00
N ILE A 120 -14.55 -9.50 -6.01
CA ILE A 120 -13.76 -8.29 -5.93
C ILE A 120 -14.74 -7.11 -5.80
N VAL A 121 -14.52 -6.28 -4.79
CA VAL A 121 -15.38 -5.12 -4.51
C VAL A 121 -14.55 -3.86 -4.67
N TYR A 122 -14.81 -3.13 -5.75
CA TYR A 122 -14.18 -1.83 -5.99
C TYR A 122 -15.01 -0.72 -5.33
N THR A 123 -14.34 0.13 -4.56
CA THR A 123 -14.95 1.37 -4.05
C THR A 123 -14.53 2.54 -4.92
N ALA A 124 -15.49 3.32 -5.39
CA ALA A 124 -15.25 4.45 -6.30
C ALA A 124 -15.84 5.74 -5.74
N GLY A 125 -15.27 6.88 -6.14
CA GLY A 125 -15.70 8.21 -5.70
C GLY A 125 -14.53 9.15 -5.45
N ALA A 126 -14.81 10.46 -5.42
CA ALA A 126 -13.80 11.50 -5.22
C ALA A 126 -13.04 11.36 -3.90
N MET A 127 -11.86 12.00 -3.81
CA MET A 127 -11.14 12.14 -2.54
C MET A 127 -12.04 12.86 -1.53
N GLY A 128 -12.11 12.36 -0.30
CA GLY A 128 -13.00 12.91 0.73
C GLY A 128 -14.47 12.48 0.64
N ALA A 129 -14.91 11.73 -0.38
CA ALA A 129 -16.30 11.28 -0.52
C ALA A 129 -16.77 10.23 0.52
N GLY A 130 -15.93 9.86 1.49
CA GLY A 130 -16.32 8.97 2.58
C GLY A 130 -16.34 7.47 2.25
N LYS A 131 -15.74 7.01 1.15
CA LYS A 131 -15.71 5.58 0.72
C LYS A 131 -15.34 4.61 1.86
N SER A 132 -14.18 4.84 2.49
CA SER A 132 -13.70 4.01 3.60
C SER A 132 -14.58 4.14 4.84
N HIS A 133 -15.24 5.29 5.04
CA HIS A 133 -16.23 5.46 6.10
C HIS A 133 -17.48 4.61 5.84
N THR A 134 -18.05 4.69 4.63
CA THR A 134 -19.23 3.91 4.22
C THR A 134 -18.99 2.41 4.38
N VAL A 135 -17.87 1.88 3.89
CA VAL A 135 -17.54 0.45 4.04
C VAL A 135 -17.45 0.04 5.52
N ARG A 136 -16.84 0.88 6.38
CA ARG A 136 -16.77 0.61 7.83
C ARG A 136 -18.14 0.66 8.49
N CYS A 137 -19.00 1.61 8.12
CA CYS A 137 -20.37 1.68 8.64
C CYS A 137 -21.18 0.45 8.25
N LEU A 138 -21.11 0.02 6.99
CA LEU A 138 -21.76 -1.22 6.52
C LEU A 138 -21.23 -2.44 7.28
N ALA A 139 -19.93 -2.50 7.54
CA ALA A 139 -19.34 -3.59 8.32
C ALA A 139 -19.81 -3.58 9.78
N ALA A 140 -19.84 -2.42 10.42
CA ALA A 140 -20.30 -2.27 11.80
C ALA A 140 -21.78 -2.66 11.97
N GLN A 141 -22.59 -2.48 10.93
CA GLN A 141 -24.01 -2.89 10.89
C GLN A 141 -24.22 -4.35 10.46
N GLY A 142 -23.15 -5.09 10.15
CA GLY A 142 -23.25 -6.46 9.63
C GLY A 142 -23.73 -6.56 8.17
N ALA A 143 -23.88 -5.44 7.47
CA ALA A 143 -24.33 -5.38 6.08
C ALA A 143 -23.22 -5.67 5.06
N PHE A 144 -21.95 -5.55 5.46
CA PHE A 144 -20.80 -5.92 4.61
C PHE A 144 -19.77 -6.71 5.42
N PRO A 145 -19.48 -7.98 5.09
CA PRO A 145 -18.64 -8.83 5.92
C PRO A 145 -17.15 -8.56 5.66
N LEU A 146 -16.67 -7.39 6.08
CA LEU A 146 -15.32 -6.88 5.78
C LEU A 146 -14.18 -7.82 6.21
N SER A 147 -14.39 -8.64 7.24
CA SER A 147 -13.41 -9.63 7.72
C SER A 147 -13.20 -10.82 6.77
N LEU A 148 -14.09 -11.00 5.78
CA LEU A 148 -13.96 -12.05 4.77
C LEU A 148 -13.09 -11.62 3.58
N PHE A 149 -12.79 -10.32 3.44
CA PHE A 149 -12.06 -9.77 2.31
C PHE A 149 -10.61 -9.44 2.69
N VAL A 150 -9.72 -9.58 1.71
CA VAL A 150 -8.41 -8.90 1.74
C VAL A 150 -8.63 -7.43 1.43
N GLN A 151 -8.24 -6.53 2.34
CA GLN A 151 -8.42 -5.08 2.16
C GLN A 151 -7.19 -4.48 1.48
N VAL A 152 -7.31 -4.13 0.20
CA VAL A 152 -6.25 -3.46 -0.56
C VAL A 152 -6.51 -1.94 -0.56
N ASP A 153 -5.65 -1.18 0.11
CA ASP A 153 -5.74 0.28 0.22
C ASP A 153 -4.33 0.86 0.14
N MET A 154 -4.04 1.61 -0.92
CA MET A 154 -2.73 2.21 -1.16
C MET A 154 -2.31 3.15 -0.02
N ASP A 155 -3.25 3.89 0.57
CA ASP A 155 -2.94 4.81 1.66
C ASP A 155 -2.43 4.04 2.89
N ARG A 156 -3.02 2.86 3.17
CA ARG A 156 -2.56 1.99 4.25
C ARG A 156 -1.22 1.32 3.95
N ILE A 157 -1.04 0.87 2.71
CA ILE A 157 0.21 0.23 2.27
C ILE A 157 1.40 1.19 2.44
N ARG A 158 1.22 2.49 2.13
CA ARG A 158 2.29 3.48 2.34
C ARG A 158 2.77 3.54 3.78
N TRP A 159 1.87 3.44 4.76
CA TRP A 159 2.24 3.45 6.18
C TRP A 159 2.95 2.18 6.64
N ASP A 160 3.00 1.14 5.81
CA ASP A 160 3.84 -0.04 6.04
C ASP A 160 5.25 0.11 5.45
N LEU A 161 5.52 1.19 4.70
CA LEU A 161 6.87 1.57 4.27
C LEU A 161 7.59 2.28 5.42
N PRO A 162 8.81 1.86 5.79
CA PRO A 162 9.52 2.40 6.94
C PRO A 162 9.87 3.89 6.79
N GLU A 163 10.05 4.38 5.56
CA GLU A 163 10.37 5.78 5.30
C GLU A 163 9.17 6.73 5.38
N MET A 164 7.93 6.22 5.41
CA MET A 164 6.73 7.06 5.29
C MET A 164 6.60 8.07 6.43
N GLU A 165 6.92 7.67 7.67
CA GLU A 165 6.93 8.57 8.83
C GLU A 165 7.86 9.77 8.61
N CYS A 166 9.05 9.51 8.07
CA CYS A 166 10.02 10.57 7.80
C CYS A 166 9.63 11.45 6.63
N LEU A 167 9.08 10.86 5.56
CA LEU A 167 8.62 11.60 4.39
C LEU A 167 7.52 12.57 4.79
N VAL A 168 6.55 12.13 5.61
CA VAL A 168 5.48 13.00 6.12
C VAL A 168 6.01 14.10 7.03
N ALA A 169 6.97 13.78 7.91
CA ALA A 169 7.58 14.77 8.79
C ALA A 169 8.34 15.87 8.00
N ALA A 170 8.91 15.50 6.86
CA ALA A 170 9.69 16.41 6.04
C ALA A 170 8.83 17.21 5.04
N ASP A 171 7.88 16.56 4.37
CA ASP A 171 6.87 17.22 3.54
C ASP A 171 5.61 16.32 3.38
N PRO A 172 4.52 16.63 4.10
CA PRO A 172 3.29 15.85 4.04
C PRO A 172 2.58 15.94 2.68
N VAL A 173 2.87 16.95 1.87
CA VAL A 173 2.23 17.14 0.55
C VAL A 173 2.85 16.20 -0.48
N THR A 174 4.17 16.04 -0.48
CA THR A 174 4.87 15.21 -1.46
C THR A 174 5.09 13.76 -1.02
N ALA A 175 5.01 13.46 0.28
CA ALA A 175 5.17 12.08 0.78
C ALA A 175 4.30 11.03 0.06
N PRO A 176 2.99 11.27 -0.21
CA PRO A 176 2.16 10.33 -0.95
C PRO A 176 2.58 10.16 -2.41
N ILE A 177 3.13 11.21 -3.03
CA ILE A 177 3.57 11.21 -4.44
C ILE A 177 4.83 10.34 -4.59
N ILE A 178 5.79 10.49 -3.66
CA ILE A 178 7.06 9.74 -3.67
C ILE A 178 6.80 8.23 -3.53
N THR A 179 5.85 7.86 -2.67
CA THR A 179 5.53 6.45 -2.38
C THR A 179 4.46 5.86 -3.29
N GLN A 180 3.85 6.68 -4.17
CA GLN A 180 2.72 6.29 -5.04
C GLN A 180 3.03 5.05 -5.86
N ARG A 181 4.19 5.02 -6.51
CA ARG A 181 4.55 3.96 -7.45
C ARG A 181 4.73 2.62 -6.76
N GLU A 182 5.40 2.60 -5.60
CA GLU A 182 5.63 1.37 -4.85
C GLU A 182 4.37 0.88 -4.16
N ALA A 183 3.58 1.77 -3.56
CA ALA A 183 2.30 1.40 -2.97
C ALA A 183 1.32 0.83 -4.01
N GLY A 184 1.30 1.39 -5.23
CA GLY A 184 0.51 0.87 -6.34
C GLY A 184 1.00 -0.51 -6.79
N TYR A 185 2.30 -0.67 -6.97
CA TYR A 185 2.93 -1.95 -7.29
C TYR A 185 2.59 -3.04 -6.26
N LEU A 186 2.68 -2.73 -4.97
CA LEU A 186 2.29 -3.63 -3.89
C LEU A 186 0.81 -3.98 -3.93
N ALA A 187 -0.06 -2.99 -4.17
CA ALA A 187 -1.51 -3.21 -4.28
C ALA A 187 -1.84 -4.19 -5.41
N GLU A 188 -1.21 -4.06 -6.57
CA GLU A 188 -1.41 -4.96 -7.70
C GLU A 188 -0.96 -6.40 -7.41
N ILE A 189 0.19 -6.57 -6.74
CA ILE A 189 0.65 -7.91 -6.34
C ILE A 189 -0.32 -8.53 -5.31
N ILE A 190 -0.74 -7.75 -4.31
CA ILE A 190 -1.68 -8.23 -3.29
C ILE A 190 -3.01 -8.64 -3.93
N GLU A 191 -3.55 -7.84 -4.85
CA GLU A 191 -4.79 -8.16 -5.58
C GLU A 191 -4.65 -9.47 -6.36
N ARG A 192 -3.60 -9.60 -7.17
CA ARG A 192 -3.36 -10.82 -7.98
C ARG A 192 -3.18 -12.07 -7.11
N GLU A 193 -2.43 -11.96 -6.02
CA GLU A 193 -2.19 -13.06 -5.10
C GLU A 193 -3.43 -13.43 -4.28
N ALA A 194 -4.25 -12.46 -3.88
CA ALA A 194 -5.51 -12.72 -3.19
C ALA A 194 -6.46 -13.52 -4.10
N VAL A 195 -6.62 -13.10 -5.36
CA VAL A 195 -7.44 -13.80 -6.36
C VAL A 195 -6.89 -15.21 -6.61
N ARG A 196 -5.56 -15.37 -6.72
CA ARG A 196 -4.90 -16.68 -6.88
C ARG A 196 -5.16 -17.62 -5.70
N GLN A 197 -5.29 -17.07 -4.49
CA GLN A 197 -5.64 -17.82 -3.28
C GLN A 197 -7.17 -18.03 -3.11
N GLY A 198 -7.98 -17.54 -4.06
CA GLY A 198 -9.44 -17.59 -4.01
C GLY A 198 -10.04 -16.75 -2.89
N LYS A 199 -9.35 -15.71 -2.42
CA LYS A 199 -9.80 -14.79 -1.37
C LYS A 199 -10.50 -13.56 -1.95
#